data_AF-A0AAW2BW01-F1
#
_entry.id   AF-A0AAW2BW01-F1
#
_cell.length_a   1.000
_cell.length_b   1.000
_cell.length_c   1.000
_cell.angle_alpha   90.00
_cell.angle_beta   90.00
_cell.angle_gamma   90.00
#
_symmetry.space_group_name_H-M   'P 1'
#
loop_
_entity.id
_entity.type
_entity.pdbx_description
1 polymer ?
#
loop_
_entity_poly.entity_id
_entity_poly.type
_entity_poly.pdbx_seq_one_letter_code
_entity_poly.pdbx_strand_id
1 'polypeptide(L)'
;MASNYYPPCPEPELTYGLPNYTDPNLITILLQDDVPGLQVLRNGKRIAVNPIPNTFIVNIGDQMQVLSNDQYKSVLHRAVVNYNKEQVSIPTFYCPSNDALIGPAKDLIDDTHPAVYRNFTYAEYYEKF
;
A
#
# COMPACT_ATOMS: atom_id res chain seq x y z
N MET A 1 -11.01 2.90 -6.41
CA MET A 1 -10.87 1.50 -6.84
C MET A 1 -10.16 1.49 -8.18
N ALA A 2 -9.33 0.48 -8.46
CA ALA A 2 -8.75 0.25 -9.77
C ALA A 2 -8.99 -1.21 -10.21
N SER A 3 -8.80 -1.49 -11.49
CA SER A 3 -8.74 -2.84 -12.03
C SER A 3 -7.42 -2.98 -12.78
N ASN A 4 -6.53 -3.81 -12.25
CA ASN A 4 -5.21 -4.02 -12.81
C ASN A 4 -5.22 -5.30 -13.64
N TYR A 5 -4.69 -5.21 -14.85
CA TYR A 5 -4.46 -6.33 -15.74
C TYR A 5 -2.98 -6.36 -16.11
N TYR A 6 -2.30 -7.43 -15.73
CA TYR A 6 -0.88 -7.63 -16.00
C TYR A 6 -0.72 -8.76 -17.03
N PRO A 7 -0.43 -8.45 -18.30
CA PRO A 7 -0.25 -9.49 -19.32
C PRO A 7 1.02 -10.33 -19.08
N PRO A 8 1.12 -11.53 -19.67
CA PRO A 8 2.37 -12.27 -19.72
C PRO A 8 3.49 -11.42 -20.33
N CYS A 9 4.67 -11.46 -19.70
CA CYS A 9 5.82 -10.65 -20.09
C CYS A 9 6.99 -11.55 -20.55
N PRO A 10 7.55 -11.35 -21.75
CA PRO A 10 8.63 -12.18 -22.26
C PRO A 10 9.92 -12.07 -21.43
N GLU A 11 10.15 -10.92 -20.80
CA GLU A 11 11.35 -10.62 -20.02
C GLU A 11 10.97 -10.06 -18.63
N PRO A 12 10.35 -10.88 -17.75
CA PRO A 12 9.73 -10.40 -16.52
C PRO A 12 10.73 -9.84 -15.50
N GLU A 13 12.01 -10.19 -15.63
CA GLU A 13 13.09 -9.67 -14.76
C GLU A 13 13.53 -8.24 -15.13
N LEU A 14 13.15 -7.74 -16.31
CA LEU A 14 13.53 -6.41 -16.80
C LEU A 14 12.47 -5.34 -16.53
N THR A 15 11.29 -5.72 -16.02
CA THR A 15 10.17 -4.79 -15.80
C THR A 15 9.33 -5.15 -14.58
N TYR A 16 8.38 -4.27 -14.25
CA TYR A 16 7.37 -4.50 -13.24
C TYR A 16 5.98 -4.34 -13.83
N GLY A 17 5.01 -5.02 -13.23
CA GLY A 17 3.61 -4.72 -13.48
C GLY A 17 3.24 -3.38 -12.83
N LEU A 18 3.71 -3.19 -11.59
CA LEU A 18 3.63 -1.93 -10.86
C LEU A 18 4.94 -1.75 -10.07
N PRO A 19 5.63 -0.59 -10.17
CA PRO A 19 6.92 -0.36 -9.52
C PRO A 19 6.79 -0.35 -7.99
N ASN A 20 7.88 -0.12 -7.24
CA ASN A 20 7.77 -0.01 -5.78
C ASN A 20 7.04 1.29 -5.39
N TYR A 21 6.08 1.21 -4.49
CA TYR A 21 5.38 2.36 -3.91
C TYR A 21 4.80 2.01 -2.52
N THR A 22 4.38 3.04 -1.79
CA THR A 22 3.49 2.92 -0.64
C THR A 22 2.11 3.46 -1.01
N ASP A 23 1.08 3.01 -0.31
CA ASP A 23 -0.28 3.42 -0.58
C ASP A 23 -0.56 4.78 0.09
N PRO A 24 -0.95 5.83 -0.65
CA PRO A 24 -1.19 7.16 -0.08
C PRO A 24 -2.48 7.24 0.73
N ASN A 25 -3.32 6.21 0.72
CA ASN A 25 -4.63 6.17 1.35
C ASN A 25 -4.57 5.68 2.82
N LEU A 26 -5.73 5.40 3.42
CA LEU A 26 -5.81 4.89 4.80
C LEU A 26 -5.58 3.38 4.85
N ILE A 27 -6.42 2.63 4.12
CA ILE A 27 -6.40 1.17 4.02
C ILE A 27 -6.70 0.77 2.58
N THR A 28 -5.99 -0.26 2.09
CA THR A 28 -6.28 -0.91 0.81
C THR A 28 -6.79 -2.32 1.06
N ILE A 29 -7.87 -2.68 0.37
CA ILE A 29 -8.39 -4.05 0.32
C ILE A 29 -8.20 -4.55 -1.12
N LEU A 30 -7.36 -5.56 -1.28
CA LEU A 30 -6.97 -6.13 -2.56
C LEU A 30 -7.60 -7.50 -2.75
N LEU A 31 -8.39 -7.63 -3.82
CA LEU A 31 -8.74 -8.91 -4.40
C LEU A 31 -7.72 -9.25 -5.49
N GLN A 32 -7.14 -10.45 -5.44
CA GLN A 32 -6.26 -10.97 -6.49
C GLN A 32 -6.75 -12.33 -6.97
N ASP A 33 -6.36 -12.71 -8.17
CA ASP A 33 -6.58 -14.05 -8.70
C ASP A 33 -5.60 -15.08 -8.12
N ASP A 34 -5.48 -16.24 -8.79
CA ASP A 34 -4.61 -17.34 -8.38
C ASP A 34 -3.14 -17.16 -8.82
N VAL A 35 -2.78 -16.06 -9.47
CA VAL A 35 -1.45 -15.81 -10.01
C VAL A 35 -0.62 -14.96 -9.02
N PRO A 36 0.48 -15.49 -8.47
CA PRO A 36 1.35 -14.70 -7.60
C PRO A 36 1.98 -13.53 -8.35
N GLY A 37 2.03 -12.36 -7.70
CA GLY A 37 2.70 -11.18 -8.26
C GLY A 37 2.93 -10.05 -7.27
N LEU A 38 2.17 -9.98 -6.17
CA LEU A 38 2.42 -9.00 -5.11
C LEU A 38 3.68 -9.37 -4.32
N GLN A 39 4.55 -8.39 -4.13
CA GLN A 39 5.71 -8.49 -3.25
C GLN A 39 5.76 -7.29 -2.28
N VAL A 40 6.03 -7.57 -1.01
CA VAL A 40 6.17 -6.57 0.05
C VAL A 40 7.60 -6.52 0.57
N LEU A 41 8.09 -5.34 0.93
CA LEU A 41 9.40 -5.17 1.55
C LEU A 41 9.29 -5.30 3.07
N ARG A 42 9.99 -6.28 3.64
CA ARG A 42 10.06 -6.50 5.09
C ARG A 42 11.51 -6.71 5.51
N ASN A 43 12.00 -5.89 6.44
CA ASN A 43 13.37 -5.98 6.96
C ASN A 43 14.44 -6.00 5.84
N GLY A 44 14.26 -5.15 4.82
CA GLY A 44 15.16 -5.06 3.66
C GLY A 44 15.07 -6.23 2.68
N LYS A 45 14.18 -7.20 2.90
CA LYS A 45 13.96 -8.36 2.02
C LYS A 45 12.60 -8.27 1.35
N ARG A 46 12.54 -8.63 0.07
CA ARG A 46 11.26 -8.78 -0.64
C ARG A 46 10.64 -10.12 -0.31
N ILE A 47 9.38 -10.08 0.12
CA ILE A 47 8.57 -11.24 0.48
C ILE A 47 7.43 -11.34 -0.54
N ALA A 48 7.28 -12.50 -1.17
CA ALA A 48 6.13 -12.77 -2.02
C ALA A 48 4.87 -13.02 -1.18
N VAL A 49 3.74 -12.45 -1.60
CA VAL A 49 2.43 -12.70 -0.99
C VAL A 49 1.69 -13.71 -1.86
N ASN A 50 1.65 -14.96 -1.42
CA ASN A 50 1.00 -16.02 -2.17
C ASN A 50 -0.53 -15.89 -2.09
N PRO A 51 -1.26 -16.04 -3.22
CA PRO A 51 -2.72 -16.09 -3.20
C PRO A 51 -3.27 -17.20 -2.30
N ILE A 52 -4.27 -16.87 -1.48
CA ILE A 52 -5.04 -17.81 -0.69
C ILE A 52 -6.48 -17.74 -1.20
N PRO A 53 -7.10 -18.87 -1.59
CA PRO A 53 -8.47 -18.87 -2.10
C PRO A 53 -9.46 -18.23 -1.12
N ASN A 54 -10.41 -17.45 -1.64
CA ASN A 54 -11.47 -16.78 -0.87
C ASN A 54 -10.96 -15.80 0.21
N THR A 55 -9.85 -15.11 -0.06
CA THR A 55 -9.30 -14.11 0.85
C THR A 55 -9.10 -12.77 0.16
N PHE A 56 -9.02 -11.72 0.99
CA PHE A 56 -8.50 -10.42 0.58
C PHE A 56 -7.15 -10.20 1.24
N ILE A 57 -6.27 -9.48 0.55
CA ILE A 57 -5.11 -8.88 1.19
C ILE A 57 -5.51 -7.50 1.69
N VAL A 58 -5.14 -7.18 2.92
CA VAL A 58 -5.36 -5.85 3.50
C VAL A 58 -4.01 -5.27 3.88
N ASN A 59 -3.74 -4.05 3.42
CA ASN A 59 -2.55 -3.32 3.82
C ASN A 59 -2.89 -1.90 4.26
N ILE A 60 -1.99 -1.38 5.10
CA ILE A 60 -2.06 -0.05 5.70
C ILE A 60 -1.37 0.93 4.75
N GLY A 61 -1.97 2.10 4.55
CA GLY A 61 -1.38 3.20 3.80
C GLY A 61 -0.80 4.31 4.69
N ASP A 62 -0.21 5.30 4.04
CA ASP A 62 0.57 6.38 4.67
C ASP A 62 -0.26 7.16 5.70
N GLN A 63 -1.54 7.38 5.43
CA GLN A 63 -2.39 8.18 6.34
C GLN A 63 -2.61 7.46 7.67
N MET A 64 -2.72 6.13 7.67
CA MET A 64 -2.87 5.35 8.90
C MET A 64 -1.53 5.28 9.66
N GLN A 65 -0.39 5.22 8.96
CA GLN A 65 0.91 5.35 9.60
C GLN A 65 1.02 6.67 10.36
N VAL A 66 0.59 7.79 9.74
CA VAL A 66 0.58 9.10 10.39
C VAL A 66 -0.37 9.13 11.60
N LEU A 67 -1.61 8.68 11.43
CA LEU A 67 -2.61 8.63 12.51
C LEU A 67 -2.14 7.79 13.71
N SER A 68 -1.45 6.68 13.43
CA SER A 68 -0.92 5.79 14.46
C SER A 68 0.37 6.28 15.13
N ASN A 69 0.85 7.49 14.80
CA ASN A 69 2.14 8.02 15.24
C ASN A 69 3.30 7.05 14.97
N ASP A 70 3.34 6.47 13.77
CA ASP A 70 4.39 5.54 13.31
C ASP A 70 4.35 4.14 13.97
N GLN A 71 3.31 3.81 14.74
CA GLN A 71 3.11 2.45 15.30
C GLN A 71 2.73 1.42 14.22
N TYR A 72 1.92 1.82 13.24
CA TYR A 72 1.64 1.04 12.05
C TYR A 72 2.47 1.52 10.87
N LYS A 73 2.94 0.58 10.04
CA LYS A 73 3.81 0.88 8.91
C LYS A 73 3.09 0.71 7.58
N SER A 74 3.10 1.76 6.78
CA SER A 74 2.87 1.71 5.35
C SER A 74 4.12 1.10 4.69
N VAL A 75 3.93 -0.05 4.04
CA VAL A 75 5.06 -0.86 3.55
C VAL A 75 5.23 -0.71 2.04
N LEU A 76 6.49 -0.55 1.61
CA LEU A 76 6.82 -0.59 0.20
C LEU A 76 6.41 -1.93 -0.39
N HIS A 77 5.67 -1.87 -1.49
CA HIS A 77 5.22 -3.05 -2.21
C HIS A 77 5.24 -2.79 -3.72
N ARG A 78 5.21 -3.87 -4.49
CA ARG A 78 5.23 -3.85 -5.96
C ARG A 78 4.43 -5.02 -6.53
N ALA A 79 4.05 -4.92 -7.80
CA ALA A 79 3.53 -6.06 -8.55
C ALA A 79 4.55 -6.48 -9.62
N VAL A 80 4.96 -7.75 -9.59
CA VAL A 80 5.82 -8.34 -10.62
C VAL A 80 4.97 -9.05 -11.67
N VAL A 81 5.51 -9.14 -12.89
CA VAL A 81 4.90 -9.89 -13.99
C VAL A 81 5.59 -11.24 -14.16
N ASN A 82 4.97 -12.15 -14.92
CA ASN A 82 5.53 -13.46 -15.22
C ASN A 82 5.39 -13.77 -16.73
N TYR A 83 6.13 -14.75 -17.21
CA TYR A 83 6.14 -15.16 -18.63
C TYR A 83 4.89 -15.93 -19.07
N ASN A 84 4.21 -16.61 -18.15
CA ASN A 84 3.31 -17.70 -18.48
C ASN A 84 1.84 -17.29 -18.55
N LYS A 85 1.36 -16.47 -17.60
CA LYS A 85 -0.06 -16.24 -17.37
C LYS A 85 -0.33 -14.79 -16.97
N GLU A 86 -1.42 -14.24 -17.47
CA GLU A 86 -1.93 -12.94 -17.03
C GLU A 86 -2.31 -12.97 -15.55
N GLN A 87 -2.15 -11.83 -14.88
CA GLN A 87 -2.60 -11.63 -13.51
C GLN A 87 -3.64 -10.50 -13.49
N VAL A 88 -4.72 -10.69 -12.75
CA VAL A 88 -5.77 -9.69 -12.52
C VAL A 88 -5.90 -9.39 -11.03
N SER A 89 -6.03 -8.10 -10.71
CA SER A 89 -6.31 -7.70 -9.32
C SER A 89 -7.18 -6.45 -9.26
N ILE A 90 -7.95 -6.33 -8.17
CA ILE A 90 -8.89 -5.23 -7.93
C ILE A 90 -8.59 -4.64 -6.55
N PRO A 91 -7.71 -3.61 -6.47
CA PRO A 91 -7.53 -2.86 -5.24
C PRO A 91 -8.68 -1.87 -5.03
N THR A 92 -9.20 -1.87 -3.81
CA THR A 92 -10.16 -0.88 -3.31
C THR A 92 -9.48 -0.04 -2.23
N PHE A 93 -9.39 1.27 -2.49
CA PHE A 93 -8.72 2.23 -1.64
C PHE A 93 -9.75 2.97 -0.78
N TYR A 94 -9.55 2.96 0.54
CA TYR A 94 -10.30 3.80 1.47
C TYR A 94 -9.46 5.04 1.77
N CYS A 95 -9.86 6.16 1.21
CA CYS A 95 -9.16 7.43 1.33
C CYS A 95 -9.88 8.38 2.30
N PRO A 96 -9.15 9.23 3.05
CA PRO A 96 -9.76 10.36 3.73
C PRO A 96 -10.42 11.34 2.75
N SER A 97 -11.32 12.19 3.26
CA SER A 97 -11.78 13.37 2.52
C SER A 97 -10.62 14.34 2.30
N ASN A 98 -10.65 15.12 1.22
CA ASN A 98 -9.58 16.07 0.89
C ASN A 98 -9.30 17.12 1.99
N ASP A 99 -10.34 17.52 2.72
CA ASP A 99 -10.30 18.47 3.83
C ASP A 99 -10.03 17.80 5.19
N ALA A 100 -9.93 16.47 5.24
CA ALA A 100 -9.64 15.76 6.47
C ALA A 100 -8.27 16.19 7.00
N LEU A 101 -8.25 16.68 8.25
CA LEU A 101 -7.02 17.00 8.95
C LEU A 101 -6.39 15.71 9.48
N ILE A 102 -5.26 15.34 8.89
CA ILE A 102 -4.49 14.15 9.26
C ILE A 102 -3.32 14.57 10.14
N GLY A 103 -3.08 13.79 11.19
CA GLY A 103 -2.01 13.98 12.17
C GLY A 103 -2.05 12.86 13.21
N PRO A 104 -1.04 12.73 14.07
CA PRO A 104 -1.04 11.65 15.05
C PRO A 104 -2.24 11.76 16.01
N ALA A 105 -2.89 10.64 16.30
CA ALA A 105 -4.02 10.60 17.22
C ALA A 105 -3.57 11.07 18.61
N LYS A 106 -4.36 11.94 19.24
CA LYS A 106 -4.00 12.58 20.52
C LYS A 106 -3.70 11.57 21.63
N ASP A 107 -4.43 10.46 21.66
CA ASP A 107 -4.26 9.40 22.66
C ASP A 107 -2.97 8.58 22.47
N LEU A 108 -2.27 8.77 21.34
CA LEU A 108 -0.99 8.12 21.03
C LEU A 108 0.21 9.09 21.17
N ILE A 109 -0.02 10.28 21.72
CA ILE A 109 1.01 11.28 21.99
C ILE A 109 1.16 11.46 23.50
N ASP A 110 2.36 11.24 24.01
CA ASP A 110 2.72 11.47 25.40
C ASP A 110 4.20 11.89 25.53
N ASP A 111 4.67 12.09 26.76
CA ASP A 111 6.06 12.53 27.04
C ASP A 111 7.13 11.54 26.55
N THR A 112 6.78 10.26 26.39
CA THR A 112 7.64 9.19 25.90
C THR A 112 7.45 8.88 24.41
N HIS A 113 6.29 9.24 23.84
CA HIS A 113 5.93 9.08 22.43
C HIS A 113 5.49 10.44 21.85
N PRO A 114 6.42 11.37 21.57
CA PRO A 114 6.07 12.65 21.00
C PRO A 114 5.50 12.49 19.58
N ALA A 115 4.77 13.50 19.11
CA ALA A 115 4.26 13.54 17.74
C ALA A 115 5.42 13.52 16.73
N VAL A 116 5.49 12.47 15.92
CA VAL A 116 6.52 12.31 14.87
C VAL A 116 6.13 13.07 13.60
N TYR A 117 4.83 13.25 13.39
CA TYR A 117 4.27 13.93 12.22
C TYR A 117 3.61 15.24 12.59
N ARG A 118 3.67 16.22 11.68
CA ARG A 118 2.85 17.42 11.74
C ARG A 118 1.44 17.14 11.23
N ASN A 119 0.51 18.05 11.53
CA ASN A 119 -0.81 18.02 10.92
C ASN A 119 -0.78 18.59 9.49
N PHE A 120 -1.60 18.03 8.61
CA PHE A 120 -1.81 18.47 7.23
C PHE A 120 -3.18 18.00 6.74
N THR A 121 -3.71 18.61 5.67
CA THR A 121 -4.92 18.06 5.02
C THR A 121 -4.56 16.99 4.01
N TYR A 122 -5.47 16.07 3.72
CA TYR A 122 -5.22 15.05 2.71
C TYR A 122 -4.94 15.64 1.30
N ALA A 123 -5.59 16.76 0.97
CA ALA A 123 -5.27 17.53 -0.23
C ALA A 123 -3.82 18.05 -0.24
N GLU A 124 -3.36 18.61 0.89
CA GLU A 124 -1.98 19.12 1.01
C GLU A 124 -0.94 18.00 0.81
N TYR A 125 -1.23 16.78 1.27
CA TYR A 125 -0.36 15.62 1.05
C TYR A 125 -0.15 15.36 -0.46
N TYR A 126 -1.22 15.30 -1.25
CA TYR A 126 -1.12 15.06 -2.70
C TYR A 126 -0.52 16.21 -3.50
N GLU A 127 -0.60 17.45 -3.00
CA GLU A 127 0.04 18.59 -3.68
C GLU A 127 1.56 18.61 -3.50
N LYS A 128 2.06 18.00 -2.41
CA LYS A 128 3.47 18.09 -2.01
C LYS A 128 4.28 16.83 -2.29
N PHE A 129 3.64 15.67 -2.42
CA PHE A 129 4.27 14.35 -2.54
C PHE A 129 3.69 13.58 -3.71
#